data_AF-C9JPJ0-F1
#
_entry.id   AF-C9JPJ0-F1
#
_cell.length_a   1.000
_cell.length_b   1.000
_cell.length_c   1.000
_cell.angle_alpha   90.00
_cell.angle_beta   90.00
_cell.angle_gamma   90.00
#
_symmetry.space_group_name_H-M   'P 1'
#
loop_
_entity.id
_entity.type
_entity.pdbx_description
1 polymer ?
#
loop_
_entity_poly.entity_id
_entity_poly.type
_entity_poly.pdbx_seq_one_letter_code
_entity_poly.pdbx_strand_id
1 'polypeptide(L)'
;MEVTTRLTWNDENHLRKLLGNVSLSLLYKSSVHGGSIEDMVERCSRQGCTITMAYIDYNMIVAFMLGNYINLHESSTEPNDSLWFSLQKKNDTTEIE
;
A
#
# COMPACT_ATOMS: atom_id res chain seq x y z
N MET A 1 -5.61 13.97 -13.13
CA MET A 1 -5.25 14.28 -11.73
C MET A 1 -3.82 13.80 -11.52
N GLU A 2 -2.99 14.54 -10.79
CA GLU A 2 -1.60 14.13 -10.54
C GLU A 2 -1.56 12.87 -9.65
N VAL A 3 -0.73 11.88 -10.03
CA VAL A 3 -0.58 10.61 -9.30
C VAL A 3 0.40 10.83 -8.16
N THR A 4 -0.09 11.46 -7.08
CA THR A 4 0.71 11.74 -5.87
C THR A 4 0.33 10.82 -4.71
N THR A 5 1.31 10.47 -3.88
CA THR A 5 1.07 9.66 -2.67
C THR A 5 0.25 10.42 -1.64
N ARG A 6 -0.48 9.68 -0.78
CA ARG A 6 -1.12 10.25 0.42
C ARG A 6 -0.16 10.32 1.61
N LEU A 7 1.01 9.67 1.51
CA LEU A 7 2.04 9.76 2.52
C LEU A 7 2.52 11.21 2.64
N THR A 8 2.69 11.67 3.88
CA THR A 8 3.45 12.89 4.09
C THR A 8 4.92 12.61 3.76
N TRP A 9 5.70 13.65 3.47
CA TRP A 9 7.14 13.50 3.23
C TRP A 9 7.85 12.78 4.39
N ASN A 10 7.41 13.04 5.63
CA ASN A 10 7.97 12.41 6.81
C ASN A 10 7.64 10.91 6.89
N ASP A 11 6.39 10.53 6.58
CA ASP A 11 5.99 9.11 6.56
C ASP A 11 6.73 8.35 5.46
N GLU A 12 6.86 8.95 4.27
CA GLU A 12 7.61 8.36 3.16
C GLU A 12 9.08 8.17 3.53
N ASN A 13 9.71 9.17 4.17
CA ASN A 13 11.10 9.08 4.60
C ASN A 13 11.31 8.01 5.69
N HIS A 14 10.39 7.90 6.65
CA HIS A 14 10.43 6.84 7.66
C HIS A 14 10.27 5.45 7.03
N LEU A 15 9.31 5.30 6.12
CA LEU A 15 9.08 4.04 5.41
C LEU A 15 10.32 3.63 4.59
N ARG A 16 10.93 4.57 3.87
CA ARG A 16 12.17 4.34 3.12
C ARG A 16 13.29 3.84 4.02
N LYS A 17 13.48 4.47 5.18
CA LYS A 17 14.51 4.06 6.16
C LYS A 17 14.24 2.68 6.74
N LEU A 18 12.98 2.39 7.11
CA LEU A 18 12.57 1.08 7.64
C LEU A 18 12.90 -0.06 6.67
N LEU A 19 12.77 0.20 5.37
CA LEU A 19 13.04 -0.76 4.31
C LEU A 19 14.51 -0.79 3.85
N GLY A 20 15.42 -0.12 4.56
CA GLY A 20 16.85 -0.12 4.21
C GLY A 20 17.25 0.98 3.22
N ASN A 21 16.66 2.18 3.33
CA ASN A 21 16.92 3.37 2.49
C ASN A 21 16.60 3.17 1.00
N VAL A 22 15.53 2.45 0.70
CA VAL A 22 15.05 2.24 -0.68
C VAL A 22 14.50 3.53 -1.31
N SER A 23 14.37 3.50 -2.64
CA SER A 23 13.54 4.48 -3.36
C SER A 23 12.12 3.94 -3.47
N LEU A 24 11.12 4.81 -3.28
CA LEU A 24 9.72 4.47 -3.48
C LEU A 24 9.22 5.11 -4.77
N SER A 25 8.25 4.47 -5.41
CA SER A 25 7.55 4.99 -6.58
C SER A 25 6.08 4.63 -6.46
N LEU A 26 5.20 5.60 -6.70
CA LEU A 26 3.77 5.35 -6.65
C LEU A 26 3.30 4.70 -7.94
N LEU A 27 2.87 3.44 -7.85
CA LEU A 27 2.42 2.65 -8.99
C LEU A 27 0.92 2.83 -9.27
N TYR A 28 0.12 2.93 -8.21
CA TYR A 28 -1.34 2.96 -8.29
C TYR A 28 -1.97 3.84 -7.21
N LYS A 29 -3.04 4.55 -7.58
CA LYS A 29 -3.91 5.30 -6.68
C LYS A 29 -5.33 5.21 -7.19
N SER A 30 -6.24 4.66 -6.38
CA SER A 30 -7.61 4.39 -6.83
C SER A 30 -8.37 5.65 -7.26
N SER A 31 -8.13 6.78 -6.60
CA SER A 31 -8.76 8.06 -6.98
C SER A 31 -8.28 8.63 -8.32
N VAL A 32 -7.23 8.08 -8.91
CA VAL A 32 -6.69 8.52 -10.22
C VAL A 32 -6.87 7.45 -11.29
N HIS A 33 -6.69 6.18 -10.92
CA HIS A 33 -6.71 5.06 -11.86
C HIS A 33 -8.01 4.25 -11.86
N GLY A 34 -8.97 4.55 -10.99
CA GLY A 34 -10.21 3.77 -10.84
C GLY A 34 -10.21 2.91 -9.58
N GLY A 35 -11.36 2.36 -9.20
CA GLY A 35 -11.51 1.55 -7.98
C GLY A 35 -11.39 0.04 -8.20
N SER A 36 -11.08 -0.40 -9.42
CA SER A 36 -11.03 -1.82 -9.79
C SER A 36 -9.77 -2.49 -9.26
N ILE A 37 -9.91 -3.74 -8.83
CA ILE A 37 -8.79 -4.58 -8.39
C ILE A 37 -7.96 -4.99 -9.61
N GLU A 38 -8.62 -5.24 -10.74
CA GLU A 38 -7.99 -5.56 -12.03
C GLU A 38 -7.01 -4.46 -12.44
N ASP A 39 -7.44 -3.19 -12.42
CA ASP A 39 -6.59 -2.03 -12.76
C ASP A 39 -5.35 -1.91 -11.86
N MET A 40 -5.50 -2.25 -10.57
CA MET A 40 -4.40 -2.27 -9.62
C MET A 40 -3.42 -3.41 -9.91
N VAL A 41 -3.92 -4.63 -10.10
CA VAL A 41 -3.10 -5.82 -10.34
C VAL A 41 -2.36 -5.70 -11.66
N GLU A 42 -2.98 -5.20 -12.73
CA GLU A 42 -2.33 -5.00 -14.03
C GLU A 42 -1.08 -4.12 -13.90
N ARG A 43 -1.16 -3.03 -13.12
CA ARG A 43 -0.05 -2.08 -12.93
C ARG A 43 1.04 -2.61 -11.98
N CYS A 44 0.65 -3.39 -10.97
CA CYS A 44 1.55 -3.81 -9.89
C CYS A 44 2.13 -5.24 -10.07
N SER A 45 1.58 -6.08 -10.95
CA SER A 45 1.94 -7.50 -11.14
C SER A 45 3.38 -7.79 -11.57
N ARG A 46 4.12 -6.80 -12.05
CA ARG A 46 5.49 -7.01 -12.59
C ARG A 46 6.55 -6.15 -11.90
N GLN A 47 6.23 -5.64 -10.72
CA GLN A 47 7.05 -4.64 -10.01
C GLN A 47 7.98 -5.27 -8.97
N GLY A 48 7.87 -6.58 -8.71
CA GLY A 48 8.54 -7.26 -7.61
C GLY A 48 7.88 -6.89 -6.28
N CYS A 49 8.70 -6.55 -5.29
CA CYS A 49 8.21 -6.20 -3.95
C CYS A 49 7.38 -4.92 -3.99
N THR A 50 6.19 -4.93 -3.39
CA THR A 50 5.29 -3.77 -3.37
C THR A 50 4.69 -3.54 -1.99
N ILE A 51 4.31 -2.28 -1.73
CA ILE A 51 3.60 -1.88 -0.52
C ILE A 51 2.26 -1.30 -0.93
N THR A 52 1.20 -1.87 -0.37
CA THR A 52 -0.17 -1.44 -0.64
C THR A 52 -0.78 -0.87 0.62
N MET A 53 -1.30 0.35 0.49
CA MET A 53 -1.97 1.07 1.57
C MET A 53 -3.44 1.26 1.20
N ALA A 54 -4.32 0.57 1.93
CA ALA A 54 -5.76 0.68 1.76
C ALA A 54 -6.35 1.46 2.94
N TYR A 55 -7.07 2.54 2.63
CA TYR A 55 -7.76 3.37 3.63
C TYR A 55 -9.24 2.97 3.64
N ILE A 56 -9.70 2.41 4.76
CA ILE A 56 -11.08 1.93 4.95
C ILE A 56 -11.62 2.59 6.21
N ASP A 57 -12.54 3.53 6.04
CA ASP A 57 -13.09 4.36 7.13
C ASP A 57 -11.98 5.00 7.99
N TYR A 58 -11.87 4.57 9.25
CA TYR A 58 -10.86 5.03 10.21
C TYR A 58 -9.64 4.10 10.31
N ASN A 59 -9.59 3.06 9.48
CA ASN A 59 -8.54 2.07 9.44
C ASN A 59 -7.65 2.25 8.21
N MET A 60 -6.38 1.93 8.38
CA MET A 60 -5.42 1.82 7.31
C MET A 60 -4.83 0.42 7.32
N ILE A 61 -5.04 -0.34 6.26
CA ILE A 61 -4.39 -1.63 6.05
C ILE A 61 -3.12 -1.39 5.23
N VAL A 62 -2.01 -1.95 5.71
CA VAL A 62 -0.74 -1.94 5.01
C VAL A 62 -0.36 -3.39 4.72
N ALA A 63 -0.15 -3.70 3.44
CA ALA A 63 0.34 -5.00 3.00
C ALA A 63 1.70 -4.83 2.32
N PHE A 64 2.70 -5.56 2.80
CA PHE A 64 4.01 -5.71 2.21
C PHE A 64 4.05 -7.03 1.44
N MET A 65 4.13 -6.94 0.12
CA MET A 65 4.23 -8.09 -0.78
C MET A 65 5.71 -8.27 -1.13
N LEU A 66 6.32 -9.40 -0.75
CA LEU A 66 7.73 -9.69 -1.07
C LEU A 66 7.92 -10.20 -2.52
N GLY A 67 6.83 -10.65 -3.15
CA GLY A 67 6.80 -11.06 -4.56
C GLY A 67 5.86 -10.20 -5.40
N ASN A 68 5.78 -10.56 -6.67
CA ASN A 68 4.82 -9.96 -7.60
C ASN A 68 3.37 -10.18 -7.14
N TYR A 69 2.50 -9.24 -7.48
CA TYR A 69 1.07 -9.51 -7.44
C TYR A 69 0.75 -10.70 -8.34
N ILE A 70 0.04 -11.68 -7.79
CA ILE A 70 -0.46 -12.83 -8.55
C ILE A 70 -1.50 -12.29 -9.54
N ASN A 71 -1.44 -12.77 -10.77
CA ASN A 71 -2.45 -12.43 -11.76
C ASN A 71 -3.82 -12.96 -11.29
N LEU A 72 -4.91 -12.21 -11.48
CA LEU A 72 -6.24 -12.61 -10.98
C LEU A 72 -6.74 -13.94 -11.56
N HIS A 73 -6.12 -14.41 -12.65
CA HIS A 73 -6.40 -15.67 -13.31
C HIS A 73 -5.49 -16.83 -12.90
N GLU A 74 -4.50 -16.58 -12.04
CA GLU A 74 -3.52 -17.57 -11.60
C GLU A 74 -3.72 -17.86 -10.10
N SER A 75 -3.85 -19.13 -9.74
CA SER A 75 -3.77 -19.54 -8.34
C SER A 75 -2.31 -19.79 -7.99
N SER A 76 -1.70 -19.05 -7.05
CA SER A 76 -0.37 -19.44 -6.56
C SER A 76 -0.49 -20.57 -5.55
N THR A 77 0.28 -21.63 -5.78
CA THR A 77 0.44 -22.77 -4.86
C THR A 77 1.57 -22.55 -3.85
N GLU A 78 2.37 -21.50 -4.02
CA GLU A 78 3.53 -21.22 -3.16
C GLU A 78 3.18 -20.21 -2.07
N PRO A 79 3.57 -20.48 -0.81
CA PRO A 79 3.42 -19.51 0.28
C PRO A 79 4.32 -18.31 0.01
N ASN A 80 3.73 -17.11 0.03
CA ASN A 80 4.46 -15.87 -0.09
C ASN A 80 4.74 -15.32 1.31
N ASP A 81 5.97 -14.92 1.60
CA ASP A 81 6.37 -14.25 2.87
C ASP A 81 5.82 -12.81 2.98
N SER A 82 4.63 -12.56 2.42
CA SER A 82 3.92 -11.30 2.52
C SER A 82 3.41 -11.08 3.94
N LEU A 83 3.54 -9.84 4.40
CA LEU A 83 3.09 -9.42 5.73
C LEU A 83 2.07 -8.31 5.57
N TRP A 84 1.01 -8.33 6.39
CA TRP A 84 0.08 -7.23 6.44
C TRP A 84 -0.30 -6.90 7.88
N PHE A 85 -0.60 -5.63 8.12
CA PHE A 85 -1.07 -5.14 9.40
C PHE A 85 -2.12 -4.06 9.19
N SER A 86 -2.96 -3.85 10.19
CA SER A 86 -3.95 -2.78 10.22
C SER A 86 -3.57 -1.77 11.29
N LEU A 87 -3.66 -0.49 10.95
CA LEU A 87 -3.50 0.64 11.86
C LEU A 87 -4.86 1.34 12.00
N GLN A 88 -5.35 1.43 13.23
CA GLN A 88 -6.45 2.33 13.57
C GLN A 88 -5.89 3.73 13.72
N LYS A 89 -6.44 4.69 12.96
CA LYS A 89 -6.16 6.09 13.25
C LYS A 89 -6.79 6.40 14.61
N LYS A 90 -5.98 6.80 15.60
CA LYS A 90 -6.51 7.32 16.86
C LYS A 90 -7.48 8.45 16.51
N ASN A 91 -8.69 8.39 17.02
CA ASN A 91 -9.54 9.57 17.07
C ASN A 91 -8.79 10.58 17.94
N ASP A 92 -8.50 11.76 17.40
CA ASP A 92 -8.16 12.91 18.24
C ASP A 92 -9.44 13.31 18.99
N THR A 93 -9.89 12.46 19.92
CA THR A 93 -10.75 12.90 20.99
C THR A 93 -9.84 13.72 21.89
N THR A 94 -9.73 15.01 21.60
CA THR A 94 -9.38 16.00 22.60
C THR A 94 -10.33 15.77 23.77
N GLU A 95 -9.84 15.15 24.83
CA GLU A 95 -10.33 15.41 26.17
C GLU A 95 -10.08 16.90 26.38
N ILE A 96 -11.15 17.69 26.20
CA ILE A 96 -11.22 19.06 26.65
C ILE A 96 -11.73 18.97 28.09
N GLU A 97 -10.91 19.55 28.98
CA GLU A 97 -11.11 19.84 30.42
C GLU A 97 -10.78 18.74 31.44
#